data_AF-A0A5C5Y8X8-F1
#
_entry.id   AF-A0A5C5Y8X8-F1
#
_cell.length_a   1.000
_cell.length_b   1.000
_cell.length_c   1.000
_cell.angle_alpha   90.00
_cell.angle_beta   90.00
_cell.angle_gamma   90.00
#
_symmetry.space_group_name_H-M   'P 1'
#
loop_
_entity.id
_entity.type
_entity.pdbx_description
1 polymer ?
#
loop_
_entity_poly.entity_id
_entity_poly.type
_entity_poly.pdbx_seq_one_letter_code
_entity_poly.pdbx_strand_id
1 'polypeptide(L)'
;MRKIGTLSQPRDARRFCDYLLTRQIDATWEQESDGCDVWIRDESDVEAARTELGTFRQDPGAPRYDVGDQVKKIRSEQAKQQQRMQKNIRSVPTGGPGMGRMRQANIPLTIGIIAISVLASFGTNFGNVDWADPRNADFRENLSLETKTYLAMSFVDRYDYATLQSERGEVVDWTVFATADGGDSLSSLKKGQVWRLITPMFLHGSVIHLLFNMLWIYTLGSSLERLHGSLFFAGLVLVSQIAGMLVQVLLPDWLPPSLQGSPFAIGASGAVFGLFGYIWIRPKVEALYPIRMPPQNVMLMLGWLVICMTPLIGNVANGAHLGGLLGGVAAAYLWPGRVT
;
A
#
# COMPACT_ATOMS: atom_id res chain seq x y z
N MET A 1 -29.17 1.72 10.02
CA MET A 1 -30.34 2.62 10.13
C MET A 1 -31.40 1.94 10.97
N ARG A 2 -32.04 2.66 11.88
CA ARG A 2 -33.09 2.15 12.78
C ARG A 2 -34.38 2.96 12.59
N LYS A 3 -35.52 2.28 12.39
CA LYS A 3 -36.84 2.91 12.32
C LYS A 3 -37.26 3.40 13.70
N ILE A 4 -37.63 4.67 13.80
CA ILE A 4 -38.05 5.28 15.07
C ILE A 4 -39.57 5.50 15.16
N GLY A 5 -40.25 5.58 14.02
CA GLY A 5 -41.71 5.65 13.97
C GLY A 5 -42.21 6.06 12.58
N THR A 6 -43.53 6.18 12.48
CA THR A 6 -44.24 6.55 11.25
C THR A 6 -45.02 7.83 11.48
N LEU A 7 -44.98 8.77 10.54
CA LEU A 7 -45.74 10.02 10.54
C LEU A 7 -46.79 9.99 9.42
N SER A 8 -47.95 10.58 9.65
CA SER A 8 -49.09 10.44 8.73
C SER A 8 -48.92 11.23 7.44
N GLN A 9 -48.16 12.33 7.44
CA GLN A 9 -47.99 13.20 6.29
C GLN A 9 -46.52 13.35 5.87
N PRO A 10 -46.23 13.38 4.56
CA PRO A 10 -44.86 13.63 4.04
C PRO A 10 -44.30 14.97 4.48
N ARG A 11 -45.17 15.99 4.62
CA ARG A 11 -44.79 17.32 5.09
C ARG A 11 -44.21 17.27 6.51
N ASP A 12 -44.84 16.50 7.38
CA ASP A 12 -44.44 16.35 8.78
C ASP A 12 -43.15 15.53 8.89
N ALA A 13 -43.02 14.45 8.12
CA ALA A 13 -41.79 13.66 8.05
C ALA A 13 -40.60 14.50 7.56
N ARG A 14 -40.79 15.29 6.50
CA ARG A 14 -39.77 16.21 6.02
C ARG A 14 -39.40 17.25 7.08
N ARG A 15 -40.39 17.87 7.72
CA ARG A 15 -40.18 18.90 8.74
C ARG A 15 -39.42 18.34 9.95
N PHE A 16 -39.75 17.13 10.38
CA PHE A 16 -39.07 16.46 11.47
C PHE A 16 -37.63 16.08 11.12
N CYS A 17 -37.37 15.51 9.94
CA CYS A 17 -36.01 15.23 9.48
C CYS A 17 -35.17 16.52 9.32
N ASP A 18 -35.77 17.60 8.84
CA ASP A 18 -35.14 18.91 8.72
C ASP A 18 -34.76 19.45 10.12
N TYR A 19 -35.63 19.31 11.12
CA TYR A 19 -35.31 19.64 12.51
C TYR A 19 -34.15 18.79 13.06
N LEU A 20 -34.17 17.47 12.86
CA LEU A 20 -33.09 16.58 13.33
C LEU A 20 -31.74 16.94 12.71
N LEU A 21 -31.73 17.36 11.44
CA LEU A 21 -30.51 17.84 10.78
C LEU A 21 -29.90 19.06 11.50
N THR A 22 -30.71 19.98 12.03
CA THR A 22 -30.19 21.11 12.83
C THR A 22 -29.54 20.69 14.15
N ARG A 23 -29.90 19.50 14.64
CA ARG A 23 -29.32 18.86 15.83
C ARG A 23 -28.15 17.93 15.49
N GLN A 24 -27.69 17.95 14.24
CA GLN A 24 -26.64 17.07 13.69
C GLN A 24 -27.00 15.58 13.71
N ILE A 25 -28.29 15.24 13.78
CA ILE A 25 -28.78 13.87 13.72
C ILE A 25 -29.10 13.55 12.25
N ASP A 26 -28.43 12.54 11.69
CA ASP A 26 -28.66 12.10 10.31
C ASP A 26 -29.90 11.20 10.22
N ALA A 27 -30.94 11.73 9.60
CA ALA A 27 -32.26 11.13 9.51
C ALA A 27 -32.80 11.16 8.07
N THR A 28 -33.43 10.06 7.67
CA THR A 28 -34.14 9.93 6.40
C THR A 28 -35.58 9.53 6.64
N TRP A 29 -36.44 9.79 5.65
CA TRP A 29 -37.81 9.30 5.67
C TRP A 29 -38.16 8.65 4.34
N GLU A 30 -39.02 7.64 4.40
CA GLU A 30 -39.50 6.88 3.25
C GLU A 30 -41.03 6.82 3.28
N GLN A 31 -41.65 6.97 2.10
CA GLN A 31 -43.10 6.89 1.96
C GLN A 31 -43.52 5.42 1.83
N GLU A 32 -44.39 5.00 2.73
CA GLU A 32 -45.04 3.68 2.74
C GLU A 32 -46.55 3.83 2.51
N SER A 33 -47.25 2.70 2.33
CA SER A 33 -48.70 2.67 2.05
C SER A 33 -49.55 3.36 3.12
N ASP A 34 -49.13 3.27 4.38
CA ASP A 34 -49.90 3.74 5.54
C ASP A 34 -49.25 4.94 6.28
N GLY A 35 -48.22 5.56 5.69
CA GLY A 35 -47.54 6.73 6.27
C GLY A 35 -46.10 6.91 5.81
N CYS A 36 -45.36 7.75 6.52
CA CYS A 36 -43.96 8.08 6.26
C CYS A 36 -43.09 7.54 7.40
N ASP A 37 -42.28 6.53 7.11
CA ASP A 37 -41.35 5.96 8.08
C ASP A 37 -40.13 6.85 8.24
N VAL A 38 -39.75 7.13 9.49
CA VAL A 38 -38.56 7.90 9.82
C VAL A 38 -37.46 6.96 10.33
N TRP A 39 -36.29 7.09 9.73
CA TRP A 39 -35.11 6.25 9.96
C TRP A 39 -33.94 7.11 10.44
N ILE A 40 -33.24 6.64 11.48
CA ILE A 40 -32.02 7.28 12.00
C ILE A 40 -30.80 6.46 11.62
N ARG A 41 -29.72 7.13 11.20
CA ARG A 41 -28.49 6.44 10.78
C ARG A 41 -27.73 5.82 11.95
N ASP A 42 -27.42 6.62 12.96
CA ASP A 42 -26.62 6.24 14.13
C ASP A 42 -27.48 5.68 15.26
N GLU A 43 -27.02 4.60 15.90
CA GLU A 43 -27.77 3.95 16.98
C GLU A 43 -27.77 4.79 18.27
N SER A 44 -26.73 5.58 18.50
CA SER A 44 -26.63 6.47 19.67
C SER A 44 -27.67 7.59 19.68
N ASP A 45 -28.15 8.01 18.50
CA ASP A 45 -29.15 9.07 18.35
C ASP A 45 -30.60 8.57 18.43
N VAL A 46 -30.82 7.26 18.39
CA VAL A 46 -32.16 6.65 18.27
C VAL A 46 -33.06 7.02 19.44
N GLU A 47 -32.55 6.98 20.66
CA GLU A 47 -33.35 7.24 21.86
C GLU A 47 -33.76 8.71 21.96
N ALA A 48 -32.82 9.63 21.69
CA ALA A 48 -33.06 11.05 21.65
C ALA A 48 -34.07 11.43 20.55
N ALA A 49 -33.89 10.88 19.34
CA ALA A 49 -34.79 11.12 18.22
C ALA A 49 -36.19 10.53 18.46
N ARG A 50 -36.29 9.37 19.11
CA ARG A 50 -37.58 8.75 19.47
C ARG A 50 -38.34 9.58 20.51
N THR A 51 -37.64 10.09 21.51
CA THR A 51 -38.23 10.98 22.53
C THR A 51 -38.78 12.25 21.88
N GLU A 52 -37.98 12.89 21.03
CA GLU A 52 -38.38 14.12 20.33
C GLU A 52 -39.51 13.88 19.32
N LEU A 53 -39.54 12.71 18.65
CA LEU A 53 -40.65 12.31 17.78
C LEU A 53 -41.98 12.26 18.55
N GLY A 54 -41.94 11.81 19.81
CA GLY A 54 -43.09 11.83 20.70
C GLY A 54 -43.64 13.23 20.93
N THR A 55 -42.76 14.21 21.16
CA THR A 55 -43.16 15.60 21.34
C THR A 55 -43.59 16.27 20.03
N PHE A 56 -42.93 15.95 18.91
CA PHE A 56 -43.28 16.45 17.59
C PHE A 56 -44.71 16.06 17.19
N ARG A 57 -45.15 14.84 17.52
CA ARG A 57 -46.51 14.37 17.23
C ARG A 57 -47.62 15.14 17.96
N GLN A 58 -47.30 15.74 19.10
CA GLN A 58 -48.28 16.51 19.89
C GLN A 58 -48.54 17.89 19.28
N ASP A 59 -47.49 18.53 18.77
CA ASP A 59 -47.58 19.81 18.07
C ASP A 59 -46.54 19.88 16.93
N PRO A 60 -46.87 19.33 15.74
CA PRO A 60 -46.01 19.42 14.56
C PRO A 60 -45.87 20.86 14.05
N GLY A 61 -46.76 21.75 14.50
CA GLY A 61 -46.85 23.16 14.14
C GLY A 61 -45.86 24.05 14.88
N ALA A 62 -45.32 23.58 16.01
CA ALA A 62 -44.52 24.39 16.93
C ALA A 62 -43.40 25.18 16.22
N PRO A 63 -43.17 26.46 16.58
CA PRO A 63 -42.15 27.30 15.95
C PRO A 63 -40.74 26.69 15.92
N ARG A 64 -40.40 25.86 16.92
CA ARG A 64 -39.09 25.17 16.99
C ARG A 64 -38.82 24.21 15.83
N TYR A 65 -39.86 23.75 15.13
CA TYR A 65 -39.76 22.88 13.97
C TYR A 65 -39.79 23.66 12.64
N ASP A 66 -39.92 24.98 12.68
CA ASP A 66 -39.79 25.84 11.49
C ASP A 66 -38.32 26.22 11.26
N VAL A 67 -37.53 25.27 10.75
CA VAL A 67 -36.08 25.41 10.59
C VAL A 67 -35.64 25.53 9.12
N GLY A 68 -36.57 25.85 8.22
CA GLY A 68 -36.34 25.77 6.76
C GLY A 68 -35.11 26.57 6.28
N ASP A 69 -34.92 27.78 6.81
CA ASP A 69 -33.79 28.63 6.42
C ASP A 69 -32.44 28.14 6.99
N GLN A 70 -32.44 27.60 8.21
CA GLN A 70 -31.25 27.00 8.82
C GLN A 70 -30.80 25.77 8.01
N VAL A 71 -31.76 24.91 7.65
CA VAL A 71 -31.49 23.70 6.87
C VAL A 71 -30.99 24.01 5.46
N LYS A 72 -31.56 25.02 4.79
CA LYS A 72 -31.04 25.48 3.48
C LYS A 72 -29.58 25.91 3.59
N LYS A 73 -29.20 26.62 4.65
CA LYS A 73 -27.82 27.04 4.89
C LYS A 73 -26.90 25.83 5.13
N ILE A 74 -27.29 24.91 6.01
CA ILE A 74 -26.54 23.67 6.28
C ILE A 74 -26.33 22.86 5.01
N ARG A 75 -27.38 22.62 4.21
CA ARG A 75 -27.30 21.88 2.94
C ARG A 75 -26.43 22.59 1.90
N SER A 76 -26.51 23.93 1.82
CA SER A 76 -25.68 24.73 0.92
C SER A 76 -24.19 24.69 1.31
N GLU A 77 -23.89 24.76 2.61
CA GLU A 77 -22.53 24.63 3.12
C GLU A 77 -21.97 23.22 2.90
N GLN A 78 -22.74 22.17 3.19
CA GLN A 78 -22.38 20.78 2.88
C GLN A 78 -22.13 20.57 1.38
N ALA A 79 -23.00 21.10 0.51
CA ALA A 79 -22.83 21.00 -0.94
C ALA A 79 -21.59 21.76 -1.45
N LYS A 80 -21.34 22.98 -0.93
CA LYS A 80 -20.12 23.75 -1.24
C LYS A 80 -18.86 23.03 -0.76
N GLN A 81 -18.91 22.43 0.43
CA GLN A 81 -17.81 21.63 0.97
C GLN A 81 -17.57 20.40 0.10
N GLN A 82 -18.60 19.68 -0.30
CA GLN A 82 -18.51 18.53 -1.19
C GLN A 82 -17.99 18.90 -2.60
N GLN A 83 -18.41 20.04 -3.15
CA GLN A 83 -17.87 20.56 -4.42
C GLN A 83 -16.41 21.01 -4.30
N ARG A 84 -16.01 21.65 -3.19
CA ARG A 84 -14.60 21.97 -2.91
C ARG A 84 -13.77 20.70 -2.78
N MET A 85 -14.30 19.66 -2.14
CA MET A 85 -13.66 18.35 -2.05
C MET A 85 -13.48 17.72 -3.43
N GLN A 86 -14.50 17.75 -4.30
CA GLN A 86 -14.38 17.23 -5.67
C GLN A 86 -13.36 18.00 -6.51
N LYS A 87 -13.29 19.33 -6.37
CA LYS A 87 -12.33 20.17 -7.10
C LYS A 87 -10.88 20.01 -6.63
N ASN A 88 -10.67 19.58 -5.39
CA ASN A 88 -9.33 19.39 -4.80
C ASN A 88 -8.78 17.97 -4.91
N ILE A 89 -9.58 16.98 -5.34
CA ILE A 89 -9.08 15.64 -5.65
C ILE A 89 -8.39 15.71 -7.02
N ARG A 90 -7.08 15.93 -7.02
CA ARG A 90 -6.26 15.76 -8.23
C ARG A 90 -6.00 14.27 -8.42
N SER A 91 -6.48 13.72 -9.54
CA SER A 91 -6.13 12.37 -9.97
C SER A 91 -4.62 12.27 -10.14
N VAL A 92 -4.01 11.19 -9.62
CA VAL A 92 -2.63 10.83 -9.97
C VAL A 92 -2.56 10.73 -11.50
N PRO A 93 -1.71 11.49 -12.20
CA PRO A 93 -1.63 11.43 -13.65
C PRO A 93 -1.23 10.00 -14.07
N THR A 94 -2.17 9.30 -14.69
CA THR A 94 -1.89 8.09 -15.45
C THR A 94 -1.20 8.50 -16.73
N GLY A 95 -0.04 7.88 -17.01
CA GLY A 95 0.84 8.21 -18.12
C GLY A 95 0.11 8.37 -19.46
N GLY A 96 0.42 9.48 -20.12
CA GLY A 96 0.09 9.81 -21.50
C GLY A 96 0.92 11.02 -21.95
N PRO A 97 1.37 11.10 -23.22
CA PRO A 97 2.24 12.17 -23.69
C PRO A 97 1.44 13.46 -23.89
N GLY A 98 1.18 14.17 -22.79
CA GLY A 98 0.44 15.43 -22.76
C GLY A 98 0.94 16.28 -21.60
N MET A 99 2.16 16.80 -21.75
CA MET A 99 2.92 17.47 -20.71
C MET A 99 2.35 18.87 -20.44
N GLY A 100 1.32 18.95 -19.60
CA GLY A 100 0.92 20.21 -18.97
C GLY A 100 1.93 20.60 -17.89
N ARG A 101 2.56 21.78 -18.04
CA ARG A 101 3.53 22.39 -17.11
C ARG A 101 2.98 22.46 -15.68
N MET A 102 3.21 21.42 -14.88
CA MET A 102 3.27 21.54 -13.42
C MET A 102 4.66 22.08 -13.06
N ARG A 103 4.74 23.05 -12.14
CA ARG A 103 6.01 23.43 -11.50
C ARG A 103 6.70 22.14 -11.05
N GLN A 104 7.84 21.82 -11.67
CA GLN A 104 8.65 20.63 -11.39
C GLN A 104 9.10 20.66 -9.93
N ALA A 105 8.35 20.02 -9.04
CA ALA A 105 8.92 19.57 -7.78
C ALA A 105 9.91 18.43 -8.11
N ASN A 106 11.14 18.55 -7.63
CA ASN A 106 12.23 17.62 -7.92
C ASN A 106 11.91 16.24 -7.34
N ILE A 107 12.21 15.18 -8.10
CA ILE A 107 12.05 13.77 -7.70
C ILE A 107 13.40 13.02 -7.68
N PRO A 108 14.44 13.56 -7.03
CA PRO A 108 15.80 13.06 -7.15
C PRO A 108 15.95 11.63 -6.64
N LEU A 109 15.25 11.23 -5.58
CA LEU A 109 15.35 9.87 -5.06
C LEU A 109 14.62 8.87 -5.92
N THR A 110 13.47 9.23 -6.48
CA THR A 110 12.77 8.36 -7.43
C THR A 110 13.67 8.07 -8.64
N ILE A 111 14.30 9.11 -9.21
CA ILE A 111 15.25 8.95 -10.33
C ILE A 111 16.51 8.18 -9.89
N GLY A 112 17.02 8.45 -8.69
CA GLY A 112 18.18 7.75 -8.13
C GLY A 112 17.95 6.25 -7.95
N ILE A 113 16.80 5.86 -7.38
CA ILE A 113 16.42 4.44 -7.24
C ILE A 113 16.33 3.78 -8.60
N ILE A 114 15.73 4.44 -9.60
CA ILE A 114 15.63 3.91 -10.96
C ILE A 114 17.01 3.73 -11.59
N ALA A 115 17.85 4.76 -11.53
CA ALA A 115 19.19 4.71 -12.11
C ALA A 115 20.05 3.61 -11.48
N ILE A 116 20.05 3.50 -10.14
CA ILE A 116 20.79 2.44 -9.43
C ILE A 116 20.24 1.07 -9.80
N SER A 117 18.92 0.90 -9.87
CA SER A 117 18.30 -0.38 -10.26
C SER A 117 18.69 -0.80 -11.67
N VAL A 118 18.69 0.14 -12.62
CA VAL A 118 19.12 -0.11 -14.00
C VAL A 118 20.59 -0.52 -14.04
N LEU A 119 21.48 0.28 -13.43
CA LEU A 119 22.92 0.01 -13.41
C LEU A 119 23.23 -1.33 -12.73
N ALA A 120 22.61 -1.62 -11.58
CA ALA A 120 22.80 -2.88 -10.87
C ALA A 120 22.28 -4.07 -11.68
N SER A 121 21.12 -3.94 -12.33
CA SER A 121 20.55 -5.06 -13.11
C SER A 121 21.42 -5.41 -14.31
N PHE A 122 21.88 -4.43 -15.08
CA PHE A 122 22.78 -4.70 -16.21
C PHE A 122 24.20 -5.09 -15.75
N GLY A 123 24.74 -4.43 -14.73
CA GLY A 123 26.07 -4.73 -14.19
C GLY A 123 26.18 -6.07 -13.46
N THR A 124 25.06 -6.72 -13.18
CA THR A 124 25.01 -8.08 -12.62
C THR A 124 24.46 -9.12 -13.61
N ASN A 125 24.29 -8.74 -14.89
CA ASN A 125 23.67 -9.57 -15.91
C ASN A 125 22.33 -10.20 -15.45
N PHE A 126 21.49 -9.37 -14.82
CA PHE A 126 20.22 -9.77 -14.22
C PHE A 126 20.33 -10.93 -13.20
N GLY A 127 21.47 -11.05 -12.52
CA GLY A 127 21.72 -12.13 -11.57
C GLY A 127 21.81 -13.52 -12.21
N ASN A 128 22.07 -13.60 -13.51
CA ASN A 128 22.26 -14.85 -14.22
C ASN A 128 23.63 -15.46 -13.87
N VAL A 129 23.67 -16.11 -12.71
CA VAL A 129 24.84 -16.82 -12.21
C VAL A 129 24.59 -18.32 -12.37
N ASP A 130 25.49 -19.01 -13.07
CA ASP A 130 25.45 -20.47 -13.18
C ASP A 130 26.00 -21.11 -11.91
N TRP A 131 25.09 -21.35 -10.96
CA TRP A 131 25.43 -21.99 -9.69
C TRP A 131 25.70 -23.50 -9.82
N ALA A 132 25.45 -24.09 -10.98
CA ALA A 132 25.79 -25.49 -11.25
C ALA A 132 27.25 -25.64 -11.74
N ASP A 133 27.92 -24.54 -12.12
CA ASP A 133 29.34 -24.54 -12.46
C ASP A 133 30.21 -24.65 -11.19
N PRO A 134 30.98 -25.74 -11.01
CA PRO A 134 31.82 -25.93 -9.83
C PRO A 134 32.83 -24.80 -9.59
N ARG A 135 33.24 -24.09 -10.66
CA ARG A 135 34.16 -22.93 -10.54
C ARG A 135 33.56 -21.80 -9.72
N ASN A 136 32.23 -21.67 -9.74
CA ASN A 136 31.49 -20.69 -8.94
C ASN A 136 31.23 -21.18 -7.51
N ALA A 137 31.41 -22.46 -7.21
CA ALA A 137 31.28 -23.01 -5.86
C ALA A 137 32.62 -23.01 -5.10
N ASP A 138 33.72 -23.32 -5.77
CA ASP A 138 35.00 -23.60 -5.10
C ASP A 138 35.93 -22.38 -4.98
N PHE A 139 35.78 -21.36 -5.85
CA PHE A 139 36.75 -20.27 -5.94
C PHE A 139 36.10 -18.89 -5.95
N ARG A 140 35.74 -18.38 -4.75
CA ARG A 140 35.20 -17.02 -4.56
C ARG A 140 36.07 -15.93 -5.20
N GLU A 141 37.39 -16.13 -5.22
CA GLU A 141 38.37 -15.21 -5.81
C GLU A 141 38.25 -15.13 -7.34
N ASN A 142 37.85 -16.22 -7.99
CA ASN A 142 37.75 -16.33 -9.45
C ASN A 142 36.39 -15.89 -10.01
N LEU A 143 35.46 -15.49 -9.14
CA LEU A 143 34.15 -14.98 -9.59
C LEU A 143 34.32 -13.72 -10.44
N SER A 144 33.48 -13.61 -11.47
CA SER A 144 33.34 -12.40 -12.27
C SER A 144 32.92 -11.20 -11.39
N LEU A 145 33.25 -9.98 -11.84
CA LEU A 145 32.82 -8.76 -11.14
C LEU A 145 31.29 -8.68 -11.01
N GLU A 146 30.58 -9.15 -12.04
CA GLU A 146 29.11 -9.22 -12.07
C GLU A 146 28.58 -10.09 -10.93
N THR A 147 29.14 -11.28 -10.75
CA THR A 147 28.74 -12.24 -9.71
C THR A 147 29.11 -11.73 -8.32
N LYS A 148 30.31 -11.16 -8.15
CA LYS A 148 30.75 -10.54 -6.89
C LYS A 148 29.80 -9.40 -6.48
N THR A 149 29.37 -8.58 -7.45
CA THR A 149 28.43 -7.48 -7.23
C THR A 149 27.05 -8.00 -6.85
N TYR A 150 26.52 -8.99 -7.59
CA TYR A 150 25.25 -9.64 -7.28
C TYR A 150 25.25 -10.21 -5.85
N LEU A 151 26.30 -10.94 -5.48
CA LEU A 151 26.46 -11.50 -4.15
C LEU A 151 26.57 -10.43 -3.06
N ALA A 152 27.30 -9.34 -3.30
CA ALA A 152 27.44 -8.25 -2.33
C ALA A 152 26.12 -7.51 -2.05
N MET A 153 25.24 -7.45 -3.06
CA MET A 153 23.96 -6.76 -3.00
C MET A 153 22.78 -7.65 -2.57
N SER A 154 22.92 -8.97 -2.65
CA SER A 154 21.89 -9.95 -2.25
C SER A 154 21.62 -9.92 -0.74
N PHE A 155 20.46 -10.42 -0.30
CA PHE A 155 20.07 -10.36 1.13
C PHE A 155 21.00 -11.22 1.99
N VAL A 156 21.43 -12.36 1.47
CA VAL A 156 22.44 -13.20 2.08
C VAL A 156 23.54 -13.49 1.05
N ASP A 157 24.78 -13.53 1.51
CA ASP A 157 25.87 -14.05 0.71
C ASP A 157 25.69 -15.57 0.61
N ARG A 158 25.67 -16.12 -0.60
CA ARG A 158 25.42 -17.54 -0.80
C ARG A 158 26.48 -18.43 -0.12
N TYR A 159 27.72 -17.96 0.02
CA TYR A 159 28.75 -18.69 0.75
C TYR A 159 28.52 -18.62 2.25
N ASP A 160 28.16 -17.45 2.80
CA ASP A 160 27.80 -17.33 4.22
C ASP A 160 26.62 -18.24 4.57
N TYR A 161 25.64 -18.33 3.68
CA TYR A 161 24.45 -19.16 3.81
C TYR A 161 24.81 -20.67 3.87
N ALA A 162 25.72 -21.14 3.01
CA ALA A 162 26.17 -22.52 2.97
C ALA A 162 27.16 -22.90 4.08
N THR A 163 27.82 -21.92 4.73
CA THR A 163 28.92 -22.19 5.68
C THR A 163 28.47 -23.01 6.91
N LEU A 164 27.22 -22.86 7.37
CA LEU A 164 26.74 -23.61 8.55
C LEU A 164 26.60 -25.12 8.33
N GLN A 165 26.40 -25.58 7.09
CA GLN A 165 26.38 -27.02 6.80
C GLN A 165 27.78 -27.62 6.96
N SER A 166 28.82 -26.87 6.56
CA SER A 166 30.22 -27.23 6.75
C SER A 166 30.58 -27.37 8.23
N GLU A 167 30.10 -26.44 9.07
CA GLU A 167 30.36 -26.47 10.52
C GLU A 167 29.66 -27.64 11.25
N ARG A 168 28.58 -28.21 10.68
CA ARG A 168 27.91 -29.42 11.20
C ARG A 168 28.56 -30.72 10.76
N GLY A 169 29.64 -30.67 9.99
CA GLY A 169 30.30 -31.85 9.42
C GLY A 169 29.55 -32.48 8.25
N GLU A 170 28.58 -31.76 7.66
CA GLU A 170 27.96 -32.17 6.40
C GLU A 170 28.94 -31.89 5.25
N VAL A 171 29.02 -32.81 4.29
CA VAL A 171 29.85 -32.62 3.10
C VAL A 171 29.22 -31.49 2.28
N VAL A 172 29.82 -30.30 2.35
CA VAL A 172 29.43 -29.17 1.49
C VAL A 172 30.03 -29.38 0.12
N ASP A 173 29.24 -30.03 -0.72
CA ASP A 173 29.51 -30.21 -2.14
C ASP A 173 28.99 -28.98 -2.94
N TRP A 174 29.46 -28.78 -4.17
CA TRP A 174 28.99 -27.68 -5.05
C TRP A 174 27.46 -27.71 -5.25
N THR A 175 26.85 -28.90 -5.09
CA THR A 175 25.39 -29.11 -5.12
C THR A 175 24.62 -28.33 -4.06
N VAL A 176 25.21 -28.01 -2.91
CA VAL A 176 24.61 -27.15 -1.87
C VAL A 176 24.38 -25.73 -2.39
N PHE A 177 25.33 -25.23 -3.19
CA PHE A 177 25.18 -23.95 -3.85
C PHE A 177 24.09 -24.01 -4.91
N ALA A 178 23.87 -25.14 -5.58
CA ALA A 178 22.80 -25.28 -6.57
C ALA A 178 21.40 -25.33 -5.93
N THR A 179 21.22 -26.04 -4.81
CA THR A 179 19.90 -26.26 -4.18
C THR A 179 19.48 -25.13 -3.23
N ALA A 180 20.45 -24.47 -2.59
CA ALA A 180 20.20 -23.38 -1.66
C ALA A 180 19.31 -23.75 -0.45
N ASP A 181 19.32 -25.02 -0.06
CA ASP A 181 18.55 -25.55 1.07
C ASP A 181 19.38 -25.59 2.36
N GLY A 182 18.72 -25.40 3.50
CA GLY A 182 19.27 -25.71 4.83
C GLY A 182 20.30 -24.74 5.42
N GLY A 183 20.50 -23.56 4.81
CA GLY A 183 21.38 -22.51 5.31
C GLY A 183 20.71 -21.53 6.28
N ASP A 184 21.49 -20.68 6.93
CA ASP A 184 20.97 -19.58 7.76
C ASP A 184 20.85 -18.30 6.95
N SER A 185 19.60 -17.93 6.67
CA SER A 185 19.23 -16.70 5.98
C SER A 185 19.82 -15.43 6.61
N LEU A 186 20.10 -15.42 7.92
CA LEU A 186 20.60 -14.25 8.64
C LEU A 186 22.12 -14.25 8.82
N SER A 187 22.84 -15.24 8.26
CA SER A 187 24.28 -15.42 8.44
C SER A 187 25.11 -14.18 8.08
N SER A 188 24.88 -13.56 6.91
CA SER A 188 25.59 -12.33 6.53
C SER A 188 25.24 -11.13 7.41
N LEU A 189 24.01 -11.05 7.92
CA LEU A 189 23.61 -9.98 8.85
C LEU A 189 24.31 -10.14 10.20
N LYS A 190 24.46 -11.37 10.70
CA LYS A 190 25.24 -11.69 11.91
C LYS A 190 26.72 -11.28 11.78
N LYS A 191 27.24 -11.25 10.54
CA LYS A 191 28.59 -10.75 10.21
C LYS A 191 28.65 -9.21 10.03
N GLY A 192 27.57 -8.49 10.31
CA GLY A 192 27.52 -7.02 10.26
C GLY A 192 27.16 -6.42 8.89
N GLN A 193 26.76 -7.23 7.91
CA GLN A 193 26.47 -6.78 6.55
C GLN A 193 25.07 -6.16 6.41
N VAL A 194 24.76 -5.12 7.21
CA VAL A 194 23.40 -4.58 7.40
C VAL A 194 22.78 -3.93 6.16
N TRP A 195 23.59 -3.52 5.18
CA TRP A 195 23.10 -2.95 3.91
C TRP A 195 22.25 -3.94 3.12
N ARG A 196 22.43 -5.25 3.36
CA ARG A 196 21.69 -6.35 2.70
C ARG A 196 20.20 -6.36 2.99
N LEU A 197 19.73 -5.60 3.99
CA LEU A 197 18.31 -5.35 4.20
C LEU A 197 17.67 -4.48 3.10
N ILE A 198 18.50 -3.71 2.39
CA ILE A 198 18.05 -2.69 1.43
C ILE A 198 18.51 -3.03 0.01
N THR A 199 19.79 -3.38 -0.16
CA THR A 199 20.42 -3.56 -1.49
C THR A 199 19.74 -4.56 -2.44
N PRO A 200 19.04 -5.61 -1.98
CA PRO A 200 18.34 -6.53 -2.89
C PRO A 200 17.28 -5.84 -3.75
N MET A 201 16.77 -4.67 -3.32
CA MET A 201 15.77 -3.91 -4.07
C MET A 201 16.26 -3.45 -5.46
N PHE A 202 17.57 -3.32 -5.64
CA PHE A 202 18.16 -2.83 -6.89
C PHE A 202 18.46 -3.94 -7.90
N LEU A 203 18.49 -5.20 -7.45
CA LEU A 203 18.73 -6.37 -8.31
C LEU A 203 17.43 -6.82 -8.98
N HIS A 204 17.49 -7.21 -10.25
CA HIS A 204 16.32 -7.73 -10.97
C HIS A 204 16.70 -8.95 -11.82
N GLY A 205 15.81 -9.93 -11.90
CA GLY A 205 16.04 -11.19 -12.62
C GLY A 205 15.74 -11.16 -14.12
N SER A 206 15.10 -10.10 -14.63
CA SER A 206 14.83 -9.94 -16.06
C SER A 206 14.51 -8.48 -16.42
N VAL A 207 14.59 -8.16 -17.72
CA VAL A 207 14.22 -6.84 -18.26
C VAL A 207 12.76 -6.51 -17.94
N ILE A 208 11.84 -7.45 -18.10
CA ILE A 208 10.41 -7.24 -17.82
C ILE A 208 10.19 -6.97 -16.33
N HIS A 209 10.85 -7.73 -15.44
CA HIS A 209 10.77 -7.51 -14.00
C HIS A 209 11.27 -6.11 -13.63
N LEU A 210 12.40 -5.68 -14.19
CA LEU A 210 12.92 -4.32 -13.99
C LEU A 210 11.93 -3.26 -14.50
N LEU A 211 11.44 -3.38 -15.74
CA LEU A 211 10.53 -2.40 -16.34
C LEU A 211 9.25 -2.21 -15.51
N PHE A 212 8.63 -3.30 -15.07
CA PHE A 212 7.42 -3.23 -14.25
C PHE A 212 7.67 -2.54 -12.89
N ASN A 213 8.77 -2.88 -12.21
CA ASN A 213 9.11 -2.21 -10.94
C ASN A 213 9.41 -0.72 -11.16
N MET A 214 10.18 -0.37 -12.18
CA MET A 214 10.55 1.02 -12.45
C MET A 214 9.34 1.87 -12.86
N LEU A 215 8.38 1.28 -13.60
CA LEU A 215 7.11 1.94 -13.91
C LEU A 215 6.35 2.34 -12.64
N TRP A 216 6.24 1.43 -11.66
CA TRP A 216 5.54 1.70 -10.42
C TRP A 216 6.33 2.58 -9.45
N ILE A 217 7.65 2.42 -9.35
CA ILE A 217 8.52 3.34 -8.60
C ILE A 217 8.39 4.76 -9.17
N TYR A 218 8.44 4.91 -10.50
CA TYR A 218 8.26 6.22 -11.13
C TYR A 218 6.86 6.79 -10.84
N THR A 219 5.79 6.00 -11.02
CA THR A 219 4.42 6.50 -10.90
C THR A 219 4.06 6.85 -9.44
N LEU A 220 4.29 5.92 -8.51
CA LEU A 220 3.93 6.06 -7.10
C LEU A 220 4.97 6.90 -6.37
N GLY A 221 6.24 6.61 -6.57
CA GLY A 221 7.36 7.28 -5.90
C GLY A 221 7.42 8.75 -6.27
N SER A 222 7.31 9.11 -7.55
CA SER A 222 7.29 10.52 -7.94
C SER A 222 6.12 11.29 -7.33
N SER A 223 4.97 10.64 -7.14
CA SER A 223 3.79 11.26 -6.53
C SER A 223 4.01 11.51 -5.03
N LEU A 224 4.58 10.54 -4.32
CA LEU A 224 4.86 10.65 -2.89
C LEU A 224 6.02 11.60 -2.59
N GLU A 225 7.10 11.54 -3.37
CA GLU A 225 8.26 12.41 -3.20
C GLU A 225 7.91 13.87 -3.44
N ARG A 226 7.09 14.17 -4.46
CA ARG A 226 6.61 15.54 -4.69
C ARG A 226 5.67 16.04 -3.60
N LEU A 227 4.90 15.14 -2.99
CA LEU A 227 3.88 15.50 -2.01
C LEU A 227 4.45 15.69 -0.60
N HIS A 228 5.39 14.85 -0.22
CA HIS A 228 5.92 14.77 1.15
C HIS A 228 7.42 15.09 1.26
N GLY A 229 8.10 15.30 0.14
CA GLY A 229 9.54 15.51 0.07
C GLY A 229 10.37 14.23 0.11
N SER A 230 11.64 14.35 -0.28
CA SER A 230 12.57 13.23 -0.42
C SER A 230 12.85 12.49 0.90
N LEU A 231 12.93 13.18 2.05
CA LEU A 231 13.21 12.52 3.32
C LEU A 231 12.08 11.56 3.74
N PHE A 232 10.84 11.99 3.60
CA PHE A 232 9.68 11.13 3.87
C PHE A 232 9.67 9.94 2.91
N PHE A 233 9.86 10.21 1.61
CA PHE A 233 9.88 9.18 0.59
C PHE A 233 10.98 8.14 0.84
N ALA A 234 12.19 8.57 1.20
CA ALA A 234 13.29 7.68 1.59
C ALA A 234 12.88 6.78 2.76
N GLY A 235 12.32 7.36 3.83
CA GLY A 235 11.86 6.60 5.00
C GLY A 235 10.79 5.56 4.64
N LEU A 236 9.82 5.94 3.81
CA LEU A 236 8.76 5.05 3.38
C LEU A 236 9.30 3.90 2.51
N VAL A 237 10.21 4.17 1.58
CA VAL A 237 10.87 3.13 0.77
C VAL A 237 11.65 2.17 1.67
N LEU A 238 12.44 2.68 2.63
CA LEU A 238 13.22 1.86 3.55
C LEU A 238 12.34 0.95 4.41
N VAL A 239 11.31 1.51 5.05
CA VAL A 239 10.38 0.72 5.88
C VAL A 239 9.68 -0.36 5.04
N SER A 240 9.21 -0.01 3.84
CA SER A 240 8.53 -0.94 2.95
C SER A 240 9.46 -2.06 2.49
N GLN A 241 10.69 -1.72 2.08
CA GLN A 241 11.68 -2.69 1.64
C GLN A 241 12.10 -3.63 2.76
N ILE A 242 12.40 -3.09 3.95
CA ILE A 242 12.82 -3.88 5.11
C ILE A 242 11.68 -4.79 5.55
N ALA A 243 10.45 -4.28 5.68
CA ALA A 243 9.29 -5.09 6.03
C ALA A 243 9.04 -6.22 5.02
N GLY A 244 9.16 -5.92 3.72
CA GLY A 244 9.09 -6.92 2.66
C GLY A 244 10.14 -8.03 2.84
N MET A 245 11.41 -7.67 2.98
CA MET A 245 12.47 -8.69 3.10
C MET A 245 12.35 -9.51 4.37
N LEU A 246 12.02 -8.88 5.51
CA LEU A 246 11.82 -9.60 6.76
C LEU A 246 10.67 -10.61 6.63
N VAL A 247 9.54 -10.22 6.05
CA VAL A 247 8.44 -11.18 5.82
C VAL A 247 8.89 -12.28 4.88
N GLN A 248 9.51 -11.96 3.74
CA GLN A 248 9.96 -12.97 2.78
C GLN A 248 10.97 -13.98 3.37
N VAL A 249 11.81 -13.55 4.31
CA VAL A 249 12.83 -14.41 4.92
C VAL A 249 12.28 -15.23 6.08
N LEU A 250 11.27 -14.72 6.78
CA LEU A 250 10.69 -15.35 7.97
C LEU A 250 9.49 -16.24 7.66
N LEU A 251 9.00 -16.26 6.41
CA LEU A 251 7.92 -17.15 6.02
C LEU A 251 8.38 -18.62 6.11
N PRO A 252 7.59 -19.48 6.78
CA PRO A 252 8.01 -20.85 7.07
C PRO A 252 7.85 -21.79 5.87
N ASP A 253 8.70 -22.81 5.83
CA ASP A 253 8.82 -23.77 4.71
C ASP A 253 7.57 -24.66 4.52
N TRP A 254 6.72 -24.79 5.54
CA TRP A 254 5.48 -25.57 5.45
C TRP A 254 4.39 -24.88 4.63
N LEU A 255 4.57 -23.61 4.26
CA LEU A 255 3.66 -22.90 3.37
C LEU A 255 3.71 -23.50 1.94
N PRO A 256 2.67 -23.27 1.12
CA PRO A 256 2.71 -23.63 -0.29
C PRO A 256 3.92 -23.00 -0.99
N PRO A 257 4.51 -23.62 -2.03
CA PRO A 257 5.70 -23.10 -2.71
C PRO A 257 5.60 -21.63 -3.16
N SER A 258 4.40 -21.16 -3.51
CA SER A 258 4.17 -19.76 -3.89
C SER A 258 4.27 -18.76 -2.73
N LEU A 259 4.27 -19.23 -1.48
CA LEU A 259 4.34 -18.45 -0.25
C LEU A 259 5.50 -18.89 0.67
N GLN A 260 6.36 -19.79 0.22
CA GLN A 260 7.54 -20.18 0.98
C GLN A 260 8.53 -19.02 1.09
N GLY A 261 9.22 -18.97 2.23
CA GLY A 261 10.25 -18.00 2.47
C GLY A 261 11.51 -18.28 1.65
N SER A 262 12.28 -17.23 1.36
CA SER A 262 13.59 -17.40 0.71
C SER A 262 14.46 -16.17 0.93
N PRO A 263 15.76 -16.34 1.26
CA PRO A 263 16.69 -15.22 1.35
C PRO A 263 17.23 -14.77 -0.01
N PHE A 264 16.82 -15.39 -1.11
CA PHE A 264 17.31 -15.05 -2.46
C PHE A 264 16.37 -14.13 -3.24
N ALA A 265 15.41 -13.50 -2.54
CA ALA A 265 14.51 -12.53 -3.13
C ALA A 265 15.25 -11.27 -3.60
N ILE A 266 14.95 -10.85 -4.83
CA ILE A 266 15.48 -9.63 -5.45
C ILE A 266 14.34 -8.81 -6.06
N GLY A 267 14.57 -7.50 -6.19
CA GLY A 267 13.66 -6.58 -6.87
C GLY A 267 13.02 -5.56 -5.94
N ALA A 268 12.65 -4.42 -6.50
CA ALA A 268 12.06 -3.31 -5.77
C ALA A 268 10.57 -3.53 -5.42
N SER A 269 10.01 -4.69 -5.71
CA SER A 269 8.56 -4.92 -5.65
C SER A 269 8.00 -4.84 -4.23
N GLY A 270 8.76 -5.22 -3.20
CA GLY A 270 8.39 -4.99 -1.79
C GLY A 270 8.22 -3.50 -1.49
N ALA A 271 9.18 -2.66 -1.90
CA ALA A 271 9.04 -1.21 -1.80
C ALA A 271 7.84 -0.70 -2.60
N VAL A 272 7.64 -1.15 -3.85
CA VAL A 272 6.49 -0.78 -4.69
C VAL A 272 5.16 -1.07 -3.99
N PHE A 273 4.98 -2.27 -3.45
CA PHE A 273 3.75 -2.64 -2.74
C PHE A 273 3.53 -1.82 -1.47
N GLY A 274 4.60 -1.39 -0.78
CA GLY A 274 4.47 -0.46 0.33
C GLY A 274 4.10 0.96 -0.08
N LEU A 275 4.68 1.50 -1.16
CA LEU A 275 4.25 2.78 -1.73
C LEU A 275 2.76 2.74 -2.13
N PHE A 276 2.36 1.62 -2.75
CA PHE A 276 0.96 1.34 -3.09
C PHE A 276 0.07 1.29 -1.84
N GLY A 277 0.45 0.51 -0.83
CA GLY A 277 -0.28 0.38 0.43
C GLY A 277 -0.51 1.73 1.11
N TYR A 278 0.53 2.57 1.12
CA TYR A 278 0.45 3.91 1.67
C TYR A 278 -0.57 4.78 0.92
N ILE A 279 -0.45 4.90 -0.40
CA ILE A 279 -1.36 5.72 -1.23
C ILE A 279 -2.79 5.18 -1.18
N TRP A 280 -2.98 3.87 -1.11
CA TRP A 280 -4.31 3.26 -1.08
C TRP A 280 -5.05 3.51 0.24
N ILE A 281 -4.35 3.47 1.36
CA ILE A 281 -4.95 3.59 2.69
C ILE A 281 -4.96 5.03 3.20
N ARG A 282 -3.96 5.85 2.88
CA ARG A 282 -3.86 7.21 3.44
C ARG A 282 -5.12 8.08 3.24
N PRO A 283 -5.82 8.09 2.10
CA PRO A 283 -7.08 8.81 1.93
C PRO A 283 -8.25 8.35 2.83
N LYS A 284 -8.18 7.13 3.37
CA LYS A 284 -9.17 6.59 4.31
C LYS A 284 -8.89 7.03 5.75
N VAL A 285 -7.63 7.34 6.06
CA VAL A 285 -7.19 7.86 7.36
C VAL A 285 -7.34 9.37 7.40
N GLU A 286 -6.97 10.05 6.32
CA GLU A 286 -7.03 11.50 6.17
C GLU A 286 -7.94 11.86 4.99
N ALA A 287 -9.17 12.27 5.28
CA ALA A 287 -10.18 12.54 4.24
C ALA A 287 -9.76 13.61 3.22
N LEU A 288 -8.92 14.57 3.66
CA LEU A 288 -8.38 15.68 2.86
C LEU A 288 -7.06 15.35 2.16
N TYR A 289 -6.61 14.09 2.20
CA TYR A 289 -5.38 13.68 1.54
C TYR A 289 -5.46 13.95 0.01
N PRO A 290 -4.47 14.65 -0.58
CA PRO A 290 -4.64 15.29 -1.89
C PRO A 290 -4.50 14.34 -3.08
N ILE A 291 -3.97 13.13 -2.87
CA ILE A 291 -3.83 12.12 -3.91
C ILE A 291 -4.70 10.90 -3.58
N ARG A 292 -5.33 10.34 -4.60
CA ARG A 292 -6.08 9.08 -4.50
C ARG A 292 -5.72 8.20 -5.68
N MET A 293 -5.58 6.91 -5.42
CA MET A 293 -5.35 5.95 -6.48
C MET A 293 -6.67 5.65 -7.21
N PRO A 294 -6.70 5.68 -8.55
CA PRO A 294 -7.86 5.22 -9.31
C PRO A 294 -8.21 3.77 -8.94
N PRO A 295 -9.51 3.41 -8.80
CA PRO A 295 -9.93 2.05 -8.46
C PRO A 295 -9.35 0.98 -9.39
N GLN A 296 -9.20 1.30 -10.68
CA GLN A 296 -8.61 0.41 -11.68
C GLN A 296 -7.16 0.07 -11.36
N ASN A 297 -6.38 1.03 -10.88
CA ASN A 297 -4.98 0.79 -10.50
C ASN A 297 -4.90 -0.01 -9.19
N VAL A 298 -5.84 0.18 -8.26
CA VAL A 298 -5.95 -0.66 -7.07
C VAL A 298 -6.27 -2.11 -7.47
N MET A 299 -7.24 -2.31 -8.36
CA MET A 299 -7.58 -3.63 -8.90
C MET A 299 -6.40 -4.25 -9.64
N LEU A 300 -5.65 -3.48 -10.42
CA LEU A 300 -4.46 -3.95 -11.11
C LEU A 300 -3.37 -4.39 -10.12
N MET A 301 -3.08 -3.59 -9.09
CA MET A 301 -2.05 -3.92 -8.09
C MET A 301 -2.41 -5.14 -7.25
N LEU A 302 -3.67 -5.22 -6.79
CA LEU A 302 -4.16 -6.38 -6.02
C LEU A 302 -4.31 -7.62 -6.90
N GLY A 303 -4.78 -7.46 -8.15
CA GLY A 303 -4.84 -8.52 -9.13
C GLY A 303 -3.45 -9.06 -9.47
N TRP A 304 -2.48 -8.17 -9.66
CA TRP A 304 -1.08 -8.53 -9.87
C TRP A 304 -0.50 -9.30 -8.67
N LEU A 305 -0.78 -8.85 -7.43
CA LEU A 305 -0.40 -9.57 -6.21
C LEU A 305 -0.91 -11.01 -6.22
N VAL A 306 -2.18 -11.20 -6.55
CA VAL A 306 -2.80 -12.54 -6.61
C VAL A 306 -2.22 -13.36 -7.76
N ILE A 307 -2.04 -12.78 -8.95
CA ILE A 307 -1.45 -13.46 -10.12
C ILE A 307 -0.02 -13.94 -9.79
N CYS A 308 0.78 -13.14 -9.09
CA CYS A 308 2.12 -13.52 -8.63
C CYS A 308 2.12 -14.72 -7.65
N MET A 309 1.02 -14.94 -6.93
CA MET A 309 0.85 -16.12 -6.06
C MET A 309 0.45 -17.39 -6.83
N THR A 310 0.18 -17.26 -8.13
CA THR A 310 -0.12 -18.40 -9.01
C THR A 310 1.15 -18.91 -9.71
N PRO A 311 1.14 -20.16 -10.21
CA PRO A 311 2.25 -20.68 -11.01
C PRO A 311 2.48 -19.97 -12.35
N LEU A 312 1.61 -19.05 -12.78
CA LEU A 312 1.67 -18.42 -14.11
C LEU A 312 2.91 -17.52 -14.31
N ILE A 313 3.38 -16.88 -13.24
CA ILE A 313 4.53 -15.97 -13.30
C ILE A 313 5.83 -16.67 -12.87
N GLY A 314 5.73 -17.70 -12.03
CA GLY A 314 6.87 -18.49 -11.53
C GLY A 314 7.79 -17.71 -10.57
N ASN A 315 8.30 -18.38 -9.53
CA ASN A 315 9.36 -17.90 -8.64
C ASN A 315 9.27 -16.42 -8.22
N VAL A 316 8.12 -16.01 -7.67
CA VAL A 316 7.92 -14.65 -7.16
C VAL A 316 8.04 -14.63 -5.64
N ALA A 317 8.77 -13.64 -5.12
CA ALA A 317 8.88 -13.37 -3.68
C ALA A 317 7.57 -12.76 -3.13
N ASN A 318 6.51 -13.55 -3.02
CA ASN A 318 5.19 -13.08 -2.61
C ASN A 318 5.14 -12.60 -1.15
N GLY A 319 5.99 -13.15 -0.29
CA GLY A 319 6.20 -12.62 1.06
C GLY A 319 6.73 -11.20 1.05
N ALA A 320 7.62 -10.87 0.12
CA ALA A 320 8.13 -9.51 -0.04
C ALA A 320 7.03 -8.53 -0.45
N HIS A 321 6.15 -8.93 -1.36
CA HIS A 321 4.99 -8.12 -1.75
C HIS A 321 4.05 -7.87 -0.56
N LEU A 322 3.71 -8.93 0.17
CA LEU A 322 2.81 -8.84 1.31
C LEU A 322 3.41 -8.00 2.44
N GLY A 323 4.66 -8.27 2.83
CA GLY A 323 5.34 -7.52 3.88
C GLY A 323 5.52 -6.05 3.53
N GLY A 324 5.85 -5.75 2.27
CA GLY A 324 5.92 -4.39 1.76
C GLY A 324 4.58 -3.67 1.86
N LEU A 325 3.51 -4.30 1.35
CA LEU A 325 2.15 -3.79 1.45
C LEU A 325 1.76 -3.47 2.90
N LEU A 326 1.97 -4.41 3.82
CA LEU A 326 1.68 -4.23 5.24
C LEU A 326 2.49 -3.08 5.86
N GLY A 327 3.78 -2.98 5.54
CA GLY A 327 4.64 -1.88 5.99
C GLY A 327 4.13 -0.52 5.52
N GLY A 328 3.72 -0.41 4.26
CA GLY A 328 3.12 0.81 3.70
C GLY A 328 1.76 1.17 4.31
N VAL A 329 0.90 0.18 4.53
CA VAL A 329 -0.39 0.36 5.22
C VAL A 329 -0.16 0.85 6.64
N ALA A 330 0.75 0.23 7.39
CA ALA A 330 1.11 0.67 8.74
C ALA A 330 1.63 2.11 8.74
N ALA A 331 2.52 2.46 7.81
CA ALA A 331 3.01 3.82 7.65
C ALA A 331 1.88 4.83 7.36
N ALA A 332 0.84 4.44 6.62
CA ALA A 332 -0.30 5.31 6.34
C ALA A 332 -1.07 5.75 7.60
N TYR A 333 -1.12 4.89 8.62
CA TYR A 333 -1.74 5.21 9.92
C TYR A 333 -0.78 5.94 10.85
N LEU A 334 0.48 5.49 10.92
CA LEU A 334 1.43 5.92 11.96
C LEU A 334 2.25 7.16 11.56
N TRP A 335 2.45 7.39 10.27
CA TRP A 335 3.29 8.47 9.78
C TRP A 335 2.45 9.43 8.92
N PRO A 336 1.80 10.44 9.55
CA PRO A 336 1.13 11.50 8.82
C PRO A 336 2.19 12.38 8.15
N GLY A 337 2.62 12.00 6.94
CA GLY A 337 3.54 12.80 6.14
C GLY A 337 3.01 14.22 6.04
N ARG A 338 3.84 15.23 6.34
CA ARG A 338 3.44 16.62 6.17
C ARG A 338 3.26 16.87 4.68
N VAL A 339 2.11 17.40 4.29
CA VAL A 339 1.87 17.86 2.92
C VAL A 339 2.55 19.23 2.83
N THR A 340 3.57 19.36 1.99
CA THR A 340 4.37 20.58 1.82
C THR A 340 3.93 21.41 0.63
#